data_AF-A0A3D3C094-F1
#
_entry.id   AF-A0A3D3C094-F1
#
_cell.length_a   1.000
_cell.length_b   1.000
_cell.length_c   1.000
_cell.angle_alpha   90.00
_cell.angle_beta   90.00
_cell.angle_gamma   90.00
#
_symmetry.space_group_name_H-M   'P 1'
#
loop_
_entity.id
_entity.type
_entity.pdbx_description
1 polymer ?
#
loop_
_entity_poly.entity_id
_entity_poly.type
_entity_poly.pdbx_seq_one_letter_code
_entity_poly.pdbx_strand_id
1 'polypeptide(L)' 'MAVAEQAGLDRAAAREVIETRSFKDAVNADWQRAREMGITGVPTFYQNNLVVVGCQPYETLERFVKHLLELKQKQAQQ' A
#
# COMPACT_ATOMS: atom_id res chain seq x y z
N MET A 1 14.65 18.37 0.91
CA MET A 1 13.49 18.40 1.83
C MET A 1 12.28 19.14 1.25
N ALA A 2 12.39 19.81 0.10
CA ALA A 2 11.28 20.51 -0.55
C ALA A 2 10.01 19.66 -0.76
N VAL A 3 10.15 18.36 -1.07
CA VAL A 3 9.00 17.45 -1.24
C VAL A 3 8.22 17.26 0.06
N ALA A 4 8.90 17.15 1.21
CA ALA A 4 8.24 17.01 2.50
C ALA A 4 7.52 18.30 2.90
N GLU A 5 8.17 19.46 2.70
CA GLU A 5 7.59 20.78 2.96
C GLU A 5 6.35 21.04 2.07
N GLN A 6 6.41 20.69 0.79
CA GLN A 6 5.27 20.79 -0.15
C GLN A 6 4.10 19.87 0.24
N ALA A 7 4.39 18.74 0.87
CA ALA A 7 3.37 17.84 1.42
C ALA A 7 2.83 18.29 2.79
N GLY A 8 3.28 19.44 3.33
CA GLY A 8 2.87 19.97 4.62
C GLY A 8 3.52 19.29 5.83
N LEU A 9 4.61 18.55 5.62
CA LEU A 9 5.35 17.84 6.68
C LEU A 9 6.49 18.69 7.23
N ASP A 10 6.87 18.45 8.48
CA ASP A 10 8.01 19.13 9.12
C ASP A 10 9.34 18.74 8.47
N ARG A 11 10.09 19.75 8.04
CA ARG A 11 11.36 19.58 7.31
C ARG A 11 12.45 18.92 8.16
N ALA A 12 12.56 19.31 9.43
CA ALA A 12 13.63 18.87 10.31
C ALA A 12 13.41 17.41 10.72
N ALA A 13 12.18 17.08 11.12
CA ALA A 13 11.75 15.72 11.43
C ALA A 13 11.90 14.78 10.22
N ALA A 14 11.48 15.22 9.03
CA ALA A 14 11.65 14.42 7.82
C ALA A 14 13.13 14.15 7.50
N ARG A 15 14.01 15.14 7.72
CA ARG A 15 15.45 14.98 7.56
C ARG A 15 16.00 13.97 8.55
N GLU A 16 15.66 14.10 9.83
CA GLU A 16 16.12 13.19 10.88
C GLU A 16 15.71 11.75 10.60
N VAL A 17 14.45 11.52 10.22
CA VAL A 17 13.94 10.19 9.84
C VAL A 17 14.74 9.56 8.70
N ILE A 18 15.07 10.35 7.67
CA ILE A 18 15.85 9.87 6.52
C ILE A 18 17.30 9.56 6.91
N GLU A 19 17.93 10.43 7.71
CA GLU A 19 19.33 10.30 8.12
C GLU A 19 19.52 9.13 9.09
N THR A 20 18.64 8.99 10.07
CA THR A 20 18.64 7.87 11.03
C THR A 20 18.11 6.58 10.42
N ARG A 21 17.43 6.67 9.27
CA ARG A 21 16.73 5.55 8.62
C ARG A 21 15.77 4.84 9.56
N SER A 22 15.06 5.60 10.40
CA SER A 22 14.24 5.05 11.48
C SER A 22 13.14 4.08 11.01
N PHE A 23 12.68 4.18 9.76
CA PHE A 23 11.71 3.26 9.15
C PHE A 23 12.33 2.13 8.31
N LYS A 24 13.66 1.95 8.33
CA LYS A 24 14.35 0.94 7.51
C LYS A 24 13.74 -0.45 7.67
N ASP A 25 13.49 -0.88 8.90
CA ASP A 25 13.01 -2.23 9.18
C ASP A 25 11.56 -2.42 8.73
N ALA A 26 10.71 -1.40 8.91
CA ALA A 26 9.33 -1.41 8.40
C ALA A 26 9.31 -1.51 6.86
N VAL A 27 10.11 -0.69 6.18
CA VAL A 27 10.24 -0.73 4.71
C VAL A 27 10.75 -2.10 4.25
N ASN A 28 11.75 -2.67 4.92
CA ASN A 28 12.27 -3.99 4.59
C ASN A 28 11.22 -5.10 4.78
N ALA A 29 10.42 -5.03 5.85
CA ALA A 29 9.34 -5.97 6.10
C ALA A 29 8.27 -5.92 5.00
N ASP A 30 7.95 -4.73 4.47
CA ASP A 30 7.02 -4.59 3.35
C ASP A 30 7.60 -5.16 2.04
N TRP A 31 8.89 -4.99 1.79
CA TRP A 31 9.58 -5.66 0.66
C TRP A 31 9.55 -7.18 0.77
N GLN A 32 9.81 -7.73 1.96
CA GLN A 32 9.74 -9.17 2.20
C GLN A 32 8.34 -9.70 1.96
N ARG A 33 7.32 -9.03 2.54
CA ARG A 33 5.91 -9.39 2.36
C ARG A 33 5.51 -9.41 0.88
N ALA A 34 5.89 -8.38 0.12
CA ALA A 34 5.60 -8.33 -1.31
C ALA A 34 6.21 -9.52 -2.07
N ARG A 35 7.45 -9.92 -1.74
CA ARG A 35 8.11 -11.08 -2.36
C ARG A 35 7.45 -12.41 -1.98
N GLU A 36 7.10 -12.59 -0.71
CA GLU A 36 6.39 -13.78 -0.21
C GLU A 36 5.02 -13.95 -0.88
N MET A 37 4.37 -12.84 -1.19
CA MET A 37 3.10 -12.81 -1.93
C MET A 37 3.26 -12.95 -3.45
N GLY A 38 4.49 -13.08 -3.97
CA GLY A 38 4.76 -13.20 -5.40
C GLY A 38 4.54 -11.89 -6.19
N ILE A 39 4.52 -10.73 -5.53
CA ILE A 39 4.35 -9.43 -6.18
C ILE A 39 5.67 -9.01 -6.83
N THR A 40 5.68 -8.93 -8.16
CA THR A 40 6.87 -8.59 -8.97
C THR A 40 6.77 -7.25 -9.69
N GLY A 41 5.62 -6.58 -9.62
CA GLY A 41 5.36 -5.31 -10.31
C GLY A 41 4.45 -4.38 -9.53
N VAL A 42 4.55 -3.08 -9.83
CA VAL A 42 3.77 -2.02 -9.17
C VAL A 42 3.03 -1.15 -10.21
N PRO A 43 1.87 -0.56 -9.87
CA PRO A 43 1.12 -0.80 -8.64
C PRO A 43 0.47 -2.19 -8.63
N THR A 44 0.34 -2.80 -7.45
CA THR A 44 -0.43 -4.03 -7.23
C THR A 44 -1.33 -3.82 -6.01
N PHE A 45 -2.63 -4.08 -6.18
CA PHE A 45 -3.60 -4.07 -5.09
C PHE A 45 -3.91 -5.51 -4.71
N TYR A 46 -3.92 -5.81 -3.41
CA TYR A 46 -4.15 -7.16 -2.90
C TYR A 46 -5.08 -7.10 -1.68
N GLN A 47 -6.07 -7.98 -1.62
CA GLN A 47 -6.90 -8.20 -0.44
C GLN A 47 -7.61 -9.55 -0.53
N ASN A 48 -7.68 -10.30 0.58
CA ASN A 48 -8.40 -11.59 0.67
C ASN A 48 -8.07 -12.56 -0.48
N ASN A 49 -6.79 -12.72 -0.81
CA ASN A 49 -6.31 -13.54 -1.94
C ASN A 49 -6.74 -13.06 -3.34
N LEU A 50 -7.45 -11.94 -3.45
CA LEU A 50 -7.73 -11.27 -4.71
C LEU A 50 -6.64 -10.25 -5.02
N VAL A 51 -6.26 -10.15 -6.29
CA VAL A 51 -5.16 -9.29 -6.74
C VAL A 51 -5.54 -8.52 -8.01
N VAL A 52 -5.13 -7.26 -8.07
CA VAL A 52 -5.21 -6.41 -9.27
C VAL A 52 -3.80 -5.89 -9.55
N VAL A 53 -3.21 -6.35 -10.65
CA VAL A 53 -1.83 -6.04 -11.02
C VAL A 53 -1.79 -4.97 -12.12
N GLY A 54 -0.90 -4.01 -11.95
CA GLY A 54 -0.62 -2.95 -12.91
C GLY A 54 -1.51 -1.72 -12.75
N CYS A 55 -1.20 -0.69 -13.54
CA CYS A 55 -1.95 0.56 -13.59
C CYS A 55 -3.30 0.34 -14.30
N GLN A 56 -4.25 -0.25 -13.58
CA GLN A 56 -5.58 -0.54 -14.11
C GLN A 56 -6.49 0.71 -14.13
N PRO A 57 -7.50 0.76 -15.02
CA PRO A 57 -8.49 1.82 -15.02
C PRO A 57 -9.26 1.92 -13.70
N TYR A 58 -9.77 3.11 -13.40
CA TYR A 58 -10.52 3.41 -12.18
C TYR A 58 -11.67 2.43 -11.96
N GLU A 59 -12.42 2.10 -13.02
CA GLU A 59 -13.59 1.22 -12.97
C GLU A 59 -13.23 -0.19 -12.50
N THR A 60 -12.01 -0.65 -12.83
CA THR A 60 -11.50 -1.96 -12.37
C THR A 60 -11.21 -1.93 -10.88
N LEU A 61 -10.59 -0.86 -10.38
CA LEU A 61 -10.34 -0.67 -8.95
C LEU A 61 -11.64 -0.49 -8.17
N GLU A 62 -12.59 0.26 -8.71
CA GLU A 62 -13.91 0.47 -8.10
C GLU A 62 -14.65 -0.86 -7.95
N ARG A 63 -14.69 -1.68 -9.00
CA ARG A 63 -15.29 -3.02 -8.96
C ARG A 63 -14.58 -3.92 -7.95
N PHE A 64 -13.26 -3.87 -7.88
CA PHE A 64 -12.47 -4.62 -6.90
C PHE A 64 -12.88 -4.26 -5.47
N VAL A 65 -12.96 -2.96 -5.14
CA VAL A 65 -13.36 -2.50 -3.81
C VAL A 65 -14.81 -2.86 -3.49
N LYS A 66 -15.75 -2.66 -4.43
CA LYS A 66 -17.17 -3.04 -4.26
C LYS A 66 -17.31 -4.53 -3.93
N HIS A 67 -16.59 -5.39 -4.67
CA HIS A 67 -16.62 -6.83 -4.43
C HIS A 67 -16.07 -7.21 -3.05
N LEU A 68 -14.98 -6.57 -2.60
CA LEU A 68 -14.43 -6.79 -1.26
C LEU A 68 -15.42 -6.41 -0.14
N LEU A 69 -16.18 -5.33 -0.32
CA LEU A 69 -17.20 -4.91 0.63
C LEU A 69 -18.35 -5.93 0.72
N GLU A 70 -18.80 -6.47 -0.41
CA GLU A 70 -19.82 -7.53 -0.44
C GLU A 70 -19.35 -8.80 0.28
N LEU A 71 -18.10 -9.23 0.06
CA LEU A 71 -17.51 -10.38 0.75
C LEU A 71 -17.47 -10.17 2.27
N LYS A 72 -17.08 -8.98 2.72
CA LYS A 72 -17.05 -8.62 4.14
C LYS A 72 -18.45 -8.68 4.78
N GLN A 73 -19.49 -8.21 4.07
CA GLN A 73 -20.87 -8.26 4.57
C GLN A 73 -21.39 -9.69 4.70
N LYS A 74 -21.10 -10.56 3.72
CA LYS A 74 -21.48 -11.98 3.76
C LYS A 74 -20.81 -12.73 4.91
N GLN A 75 -19.55 -12.42 5.23
CA GLN A 75 -18.83 -13.00 6.37
C GLN A 75 -19.39 -12.54 7.72
N ALA A 76 -19.90 -11.31 7.82
CA ALA A 76 -20.46 -10.77 9.07
C ALA A 76 -21.88 -11.28 9.39
N GLN A 77 -22.54 -11.93 8.44
CA GLN A 77 -23.89 -12.51 8.58
C GLN A 77 -23.87 -14.02 8.82
N GLN A 78 -22.68 -14.62 8.86
CA GLN A 78 -22.42 -16.03 9.20
C GLN A 78 -21.87 -16.11 10.63
#